data_AF-A0A534N901-F1
#
_entry.id   AF-A0A534N901-F1
#
_cell.length_a   1.000
_cell.length_b   1.000
_cell.length_c   1.000
_cell.angle_alpha   90.00
_cell.angle_beta   90.00
_cell.angle_gamma   90.00
#
_symmetry.space_group_name_H-M   'P 1'
#
loop_
_entity.id
_entity.type
_entity.pdbx_description
1 polymer ?
#
loop_
_entity_poly.entity_id
_entity_poly.type
_entity_poly.pdbx_seq_one_letter_code
_entity_poly.pdbx_strand_id
1 'polypeptide(L)' 'GMKGHRKVKDLFIEKKVPLKVRATLPLLLGGGEVLWIPGYGRSEIARIGPQTREVLRVKLLVASG' A
#
# COMPACT_ATOMS: atom_id res chain seq x y z
N GLY A 1 0.84 11.47 -12.87
CA GLY A 1 0.12 10.20 -12.97
C GLY A 1 1.05 9.15 -13.51
N MET A 2 1.12 7.98 -12.88
CA MET A 2 1.87 6.83 -13.38
C MET A 2 0.89 5.70 -13.65
N LYS A 3 0.65 5.44 -14.94
CA LYS A 3 -0.10 4.27 -15.38
C LYS A 3 0.90 3.10 -15.43
N GLY A 4 0.71 2.09 -14.57
CA GLY A 4 1.52 0.85 -14.60
C GLY A 4 1.85 0.28 -13.22
N HIS A 5 2.29 -0.97 -13.20
CA HIS A 5 2.79 -1.64 -11.99
C HIS A 5 4.13 -1.03 -11.59
N ARG A 6 4.27 -0.64 -10.32
CA ARG A 6 5.50 -0.10 -9.75
C ARG A 6 6.04 -1.09 -8.74
N LYS A 7 7.34 -1.41 -8.80
CA LYS A 7 7.97 -2.26 -7.78
C LYS A 7 8.00 -1.53 -6.44
N VAL A 8 7.70 -2.27 -5.37
CA VAL A 8 7.76 -1.74 -4.00
C VAL A 8 9.15 -1.19 -3.66
N LYS A 9 10.21 -1.85 -4.15
CA LYS A 9 11.60 -1.40 -4.00
C LYS A 9 11.80 0.03 -4.55
N ASP A 10 11.25 0.33 -5.72
CA ASP A 10 11.42 1.63 -6.38
C ASP A 10 10.68 2.73 -5.60
N LEU A 11 9.48 2.42 -5.11
CA LEU A 11 8.75 3.31 -4.20
C LEU A 11 9.57 3.61 -2.93
N PHE A 12 10.17 2.59 -2.32
CA PHE A 12 10.98 2.78 -1.12
C PHE A 12 12.24 3.60 -1.37
N ILE A 13 12.86 3.46 -2.55
CA ILE A 13 14.00 4.29 -2.94
C ILE A 13 13.55 5.74 -3.12
N GLU A 14 12.48 5.99 -3.89
CA GLU A 14 11.94 7.34 -4.12
C GLU A 14 11.58 8.04 -2.80
N LYS A 15 10.90 7.33 -1.90
CA LYS A 15 10.50 7.85 -0.59
C LYS A 15 11.63 7.81 0.45
N LYS A 16 12.85 7.45 0.05
CA LYS A 16 14.05 7.36 0.92
C LYS A 16 13.81 6.58 2.21
N VAL A 17 13.09 5.47 2.11
CA VAL A 17 12.73 4.64 3.27
C VAL A 17 13.96 3.93 3.81
N PRO A 18 14.32 4.09 5.10
CA PRO A 18 15.45 3.38 5.70
C PRO A 18 15.27 1.87 5.60
N LEU A 19 16.36 1.13 5.33
CA LEU A 19 16.31 -0.32 5.12
C LEU A 19 15.69 -1.08 6.31
N LYS A 20 16.04 -0.67 7.55
CA LYS A 20 15.49 -1.25 8.78
C LYS A 20 13.97 -1.10 8.88
N VAL A 21 13.42 0.01 8.38
CA VAL A 21 11.97 0.27 8.37
C VAL A 21 11.28 -0.57 7.29
N ARG A 22 11.90 -0.76 6.12
CA ARG A 22 11.28 -1.52 5.02
C ARG A 22 10.83 -2.93 5.44
N ALA A 23 11.62 -3.59 6.27
CA ALA A 23 11.33 -4.94 6.76
C ALA A 23 10.19 -5.00 7.79
N THR A 24 9.84 -3.87 8.41
CA THR A 24 8.79 -3.80 9.44
C THR A 24 7.46 -3.27 8.90
N LEU A 25 7.43 -2.81 7.65
CA LEU A 25 6.21 -2.24 7.07
C LEU A 25 5.24 -3.35 6.66
N PRO A 26 3.99 -3.33 7.16
CA PRO A 26 2.97 -4.26 6.67
C PRO A 26 2.61 -3.95 5.23
N LEU A 27 2.28 -5.00 4.48
CA LEU A 27 1.77 -4.92 3.10
C LEU A 27 0.39 -5.56 3.07
N LEU A 28 -0.63 -4.82 2.63
CA LEU A 28 -1.93 -5.39 2.33
C LEU A 28 -1.93 -5.95 0.91
N LEU A 29 -2.15 -7.25 0.78
CA LEU A 29 -2.20 -7.96 -0.49
C LEU A 29 -3.64 -8.36 -0.85
N GLY A 30 -3.93 -8.46 -2.14
CA GLY A 30 -5.14 -9.08 -2.66
C GLY A 30 -4.89 -9.69 -4.03
N GLY A 31 -5.20 -10.97 -4.21
CA GLY A 31 -4.95 -11.68 -5.47
C GLY A 31 -3.48 -11.72 -5.90
N GLY A 32 -2.53 -11.63 -4.96
CA GLY A 32 -1.09 -11.56 -5.24
C GLY A 32 -0.55 -10.14 -5.48
N GLU A 33 -1.41 -9.14 -5.55
CA GLU A 33 -1.03 -7.74 -5.79
C GLU A 33 -0.98 -6.92 -4.50
N VAL A 34 -0.08 -5.93 -4.45
CA VAL A 34 0.01 -4.99 -3.32
C VAL A 34 -1.07 -3.91 -3.45
N LEU A 35 -2.00 -3.88 -2.51
CA LEU A 35 -3.11 -2.92 -2.48
C LEU A 35 -2.79 -1.68 -1.65
N TRP A 36 -2.04 -1.84 -0.56
CA TRP A 36 -1.73 -0.73 0.35
C TRP A 36 -0.45 -0.97 1.14
N ILE A 37 0.37 0.08 1.24
CA ILE A 37 1.54 0.17 2.11
C ILE A 37 1.28 1.34 3.06
N PRO A 38 0.95 1.08 4.34
CA PRO A 38 0.63 2.14 5.29
C PRO A 38 1.75 3.15 5.42
N GLY A 39 1.39 4.44 5.39
CA GLY A 39 2.34 5.56 5.42
C GLY A 39 3.04 5.89 4.10
N TYR A 40 2.89 5.08 3.04
CA TYR A 40 3.60 5.29 1.77
C TYR A 40 2.68 5.42 0.56
N GLY A 41 1.68 4.57 0.42
CA GLY A 41 0.78 4.65 -0.73
C GLY A 41 -0.25 3.55 -0.83
N ARG A 42 -1.33 3.83 -1.55
CA ARG A 42 -2.39 2.89 -1.93
C ARG A 42 -2.32 2.65 -3.43
N SER A 43 -2.53 1.41 -3.84
CA SER A 43 -2.63 1.04 -5.24
C SER A 43 -3.91 1.59 -5.87
N GLU A 44 -3.89 1.76 -7.18
CA GLU A 44 -5.09 2.05 -7.97
C GLU A 44 -5.94 0.79 -8.19
N ILE A 45 -5.38 -0.40 -7.94
CA ILE A 45 -6.12 -1.67 -7.93
C ILE A 45 -7.24 -1.58 -6.89
N ALA A 46 -8.43 -2.03 -7.27
CA ALA A 46 -9.64 -2.02 -6.44
C ALA A 46 -9.97 -0.64 -5.81
N ARG A 47 -9.60 0.46 -6.48
CA ARG A 47 -9.97 1.81 -6.07
C ARG A 47 -11.49 1.98 -6.09
N ILE A 48 -12.02 2.58 -5.02
CA ILE A 48 -13.44 2.92 -4.91
C ILE A 48 -13.81 3.91 -6.01
N GLY A 49 -14.90 3.62 -6.73
CA GLY A 49 -15.45 4.46 -7.78
C GLY A 49 -16.97 4.34 -7.89
N PRO A 50 -17.60 5.00 -8.87
CA PRO A 50 -19.06 5.04 -9.00
C PRO A 50 -19.75 3.68 -9.14
N GLN A 51 -19.02 2.65 -9.58
CA GLN A 51 -19.54 1.29 -9.76
C GLN A 51 -19.24 0.35 -8.57
N THR A 52 -18.57 0.84 -7.52
CA THR A 52 -18.28 0.05 -6.33
C THR A 52 -19.56 -0.23 -5.56
N ARG A 53 -19.89 -1.52 -5.36
CA ARG A 53 -21.08 -1.96 -4.64
C ARG A 53 -20.81 -2.29 -3.17
N GLU A 54 -19.61 -2.77 -2.89
CA GLU A 54 -19.17 -3.17 -1.55
C GLU A 54 -17.79 -2.60 -1.26
N VAL A 55 -17.55 -2.27 0.01
CA VAL A 55 -16.29 -1.67 0.46
C VAL A 55 -15.76 -2.44 1.65
N LEU A 56 -14.50 -2.88 1.54
CA LEU A 56 -13.74 -3.37 2.69
C LEU A 56 -12.96 -2.21 3.31
N ARG A 57 -13.22 -1.92 4.59
CA ARG A 57 -12.47 -0.93 5.36
C ARG A 57 -11.37 -1.63 6.17
N VAL A 58 -10.12 -1.31 5.88
CA VAL A 58 -8.94 -1.79 6.62
C VAL A 58 -8.31 -0.62 7.37
N LYS A 59 -7.93 -0.83 8.64
CA LYS A 59 -7.21 0.15 9.45
C LYS A 59 -5.97 -0.51 10.05
N LEU A 60 -4.82 0.12 9.90
CA LEU A 60 -3.62 -0.25 10.66
C LEU A 60 -3.72 0.43 12.03
N LEU A 61 -3.68 -0.37 13.09
CA LEU A 61 -3.57 0.09 14.47
C LEU A 61 -2.12 -0.11 14.90
N VAL A 62 -1.49 0.95 15.40
CA VAL A 62 -0.18 0.86 16.04
C VAL A 62 -0.45 0.84 17.53
N ALA A 63 0.05 -0.18 18.23
CA ALA A 63 0.03 -0.16 19.69
C ALA A 63 1.02 0.91 20.16
N SER A 64 0.52 1.87 20.92
CA SER A 64 1.39 2.74 21.72
C SER A 64 1.84 1.92 22.93
N GLY A 65 3.14 1.65 23.00
CA GLY A 65 3.79 1.22 24.25
C GLY A 65 4.02 2.42 25.16
#